data_AF-A0A7J4KJG8-F1
#
_entry.id   AF-A0A7J4KJG8-F1
#
_cell.length_a   1.000
_cell.length_b   1.000
_cell.length_c   1.000
_cell.angle_alpha   90.00
_cell.angle_beta   90.00
_cell.angle_gamma   90.00
#
_symmetry.space_group_name_H-M   'P 1'
#
loop_
_entity.id
_entity.type
_entity.pdbx_description
1 polymer ?
#
loop_
_entity_poly.entity_id
_entity_poly.type
_entity_poly.pdbx_seq_one_letter_code
_entity_poly.pdbx_strand_id
1 'polypeptide(L)'
;MAIVRGQASAELISIMGISLLVVLIFSLLAAQAFTGIGLQQNYNEAYESVQALASAADAVHAQGEGATKIVTIKIPPNAVFGSSQTYIGRPSGSPDSVSSKEIAIRLDNNSVFSTSSVRLSGLLPSAPGQYRMKVTARAGYVSIYPHLIELDRNSLSIIMAQGESRTAIIKVYSAGSSPVPVNTNSSWSFPGINVSVSPFLLNASVSGSPLTLVFNSSPDASGFHNFQLLLNATASGGTEEVVSLPISVNVLSG
;
A
#
# COMPACT_ATOMS: atom_id res chain seq x y z
N MET A 1 73.84 20.91 12.99
CA MET A 1 72.64 20.24 13.55
C MET A 1 71.30 20.86 13.13
N ALA A 2 71.23 22.17 12.82
CA ALA A 2 69.99 22.82 12.38
C ALA A 2 69.53 22.45 10.94
N ILE A 3 70.47 22.24 10.01
CA ILE A 3 70.17 21.92 8.60
C ILE A 3 69.46 20.55 8.46
N VAL A 4 69.89 19.56 9.24
CA VAL A 4 69.30 18.21 9.24
C VAL A 4 67.86 18.22 9.77
N ARG A 5 67.52 19.13 10.69
CA ARG A 5 66.15 19.27 11.22
C ARG A 5 65.21 19.96 10.23
N GLY A 6 65.71 20.90 9.43
CA GLY A 6 64.94 21.58 8.39
C GLY A 6 64.57 20.66 7.22
N GLN A 7 65.51 19.84 6.76
CA GLN A 7 65.28 18.88 5.68
C GLN A 7 64.26 17.80 6.08
N ALA A 8 64.38 17.23 7.29
CA ALA A 8 63.43 16.23 7.78
C ALA A 8 62.00 16.77 7.92
N SER A 9 61.84 18.05 8.29
CA SER A 9 60.53 18.70 8.37
C SER A 9 59.90 18.91 6.97
N ALA A 10 60.72 19.32 5.99
CA ALA A 10 60.27 19.49 4.60
C ALA A 10 59.85 18.16 3.96
N GLU A 11 60.59 17.07 4.22
CA GLU A 11 60.25 15.72 3.77
C GLU A 11 58.97 15.20 4.44
N LEU A 12 58.77 15.47 5.74
CA LEU A 12 57.55 15.06 6.43
C LEU A 12 56.31 15.80 5.90
N ILE A 13 56.42 17.11 5.64
CA ILE A 13 55.34 17.90 5.05
C ILE A 13 55.04 17.43 3.61
N SER A 14 56.06 17.09 2.83
CA SER A 14 55.85 16.59 1.46
C SER A 14 55.19 15.21 1.44
N ILE A 15 55.59 14.30 2.33
CA ILE A 15 54.95 12.99 2.49
C ILE A 15 53.50 13.13 2.95
N MET A 16 53.23 14.03 3.91
CA MET A 16 51.86 14.31 4.36
C MET A 16 51.00 14.94 3.26
N GLY A 17 51.56 15.84 2.45
CA GLY A 17 50.85 16.44 1.31
C GLY A 17 50.48 15.40 0.25
N ILE A 18 51.40 14.50 -0.09
CA ILE A 18 51.15 13.42 -1.05
C ILE A 18 50.14 12.42 -0.49
N SER A 19 50.23 12.04 0.79
CA SER A 19 49.30 11.09 1.40
C SER A 19 47.87 11.64 1.46
N LEU A 20 47.71 12.93 1.79
CA LEU A 20 46.41 13.60 1.75
C LEU A 20 45.83 13.66 0.34
N LEU A 21 46.66 13.92 -0.68
CA LEU A 21 46.23 13.94 -2.08
C LEU A 21 45.76 12.55 -2.53
N VAL A 22 46.48 11.49 -2.14
CA VAL A 22 46.06 10.11 -2.41
C VAL A 22 44.73 9.80 -1.74
N VAL A 23 44.56 10.13 -0.45
CA VAL A 23 43.29 9.94 0.28
C VAL A 23 42.14 10.70 -0.38
N LEU A 24 42.38 11.93 -0.85
CA LEU A 24 41.37 12.72 -1.56
C LEU A 24 40.91 12.04 -2.85
N ILE A 25 41.84 11.56 -3.67
CA ILE A 25 41.52 10.85 -4.93
C ILE A 25 40.70 9.59 -4.64
N PHE A 26 41.12 8.77 -3.67
CA PHE A 26 40.37 7.57 -3.28
C PHE A 26 38.98 7.91 -2.74
N SER A 27 38.85 8.99 -1.98
CA SER A 27 37.56 9.44 -1.43
C SER A 27 36.61 9.88 -2.55
N LEU A 28 37.10 10.58 -3.57
CA LEU A 28 36.30 11.00 -4.73
C LEU A 28 35.84 9.79 -5.57
N LEU A 29 36.73 8.83 -5.84
CA LEU A 29 36.39 7.61 -6.56
C LEU A 29 35.38 6.76 -5.77
N ALA A 30 35.57 6.63 -4.46
CA ALA A 30 34.62 5.93 -3.60
C ALA A 30 33.24 6.61 -3.63
N ALA A 31 33.18 7.94 -3.50
CA ALA A 31 31.92 8.68 -3.58
C ALA A 31 31.17 8.45 -4.91
N GLN A 32 31.88 8.42 -6.04
CA GLN A 32 31.29 8.11 -7.35
C GLN A 32 30.82 6.66 -7.46
N ALA A 33 31.55 5.70 -6.90
CA ALA A 33 31.13 4.30 -6.89
C ALA A 33 29.85 4.09 -6.06
N PHE A 34 29.73 4.76 -4.91
CA PHE A 34 28.55 4.66 -4.04
C PHE A 34 27.27 5.22 -4.71
N THR A 35 27.37 6.33 -5.44
CA THR A 35 26.20 6.87 -6.17
C THR A 35 25.75 5.95 -7.30
N GLY A 36 26.69 5.36 -8.04
CA GLY A 36 26.38 4.39 -9.10
C GLY A 36 25.68 3.13 -8.58
N ILE A 37 26.13 2.58 -7.45
CA ILE A 37 25.51 1.40 -6.82
C ILE A 37 24.08 1.71 -6.36
N GLY A 38 23.86 2.86 -5.72
CA GLY A 38 22.53 3.25 -5.26
C GLY A 38 21.52 3.40 -6.40
N LEU A 39 21.94 4.00 -7.52
CA LEU A 39 21.09 4.11 -8.71
C LEU A 39 20.75 2.73 -9.28
N GLN A 40 21.73 1.85 -9.47
CA GLN A 40 21.50 0.52 -10.01
C GLN A 40 20.57 -0.31 -9.10
N GLN A 41 20.73 -0.18 -7.78
CA GLN A 41 19.83 -0.81 -6.82
C GLN A 41 18.39 -0.32 -6.98
N ASN A 42 18.17 0.99 -7.12
CA ASN A 42 16.84 1.56 -7.34
C ASN A 42 16.19 1.01 -8.63
N TYR A 43 16.96 0.86 -9.71
CA TYR A 43 16.46 0.25 -10.95
C TYR A 43 16.06 -1.22 -10.76
N ASN A 44 16.89 -1.99 -10.07
CA ASN A 44 16.60 -3.40 -9.78
C ASN A 44 15.35 -3.53 -8.90
N GLU A 45 15.20 -2.71 -7.85
CA GLU A 45 14.05 -2.73 -6.97
C GLU A 45 12.74 -2.36 -7.70
N ALA A 46 12.78 -1.36 -8.58
CA ALA A 46 11.63 -1.04 -9.43
C ALA A 46 11.31 -2.18 -10.40
N TYR A 47 12.33 -2.79 -11.02
CA TYR A 47 12.16 -3.91 -11.96
C TYR A 47 11.52 -5.12 -11.28
N GLU A 48 12.06 -5.55 -10.14
CA GLU A 48 11.50 -6.63 -9.33
C GLU A 48 10.06 -6.33 -8.92
N SER A 49 9.74 -5.08 -8.56
CA SER A 49 8.40 -4.68 -8.15
C SER A 49 7.39 -4.74 -9.29
N VAL A 50 7.71 -4.17 -10.46
CA VAL A 50 6.80 -4.23 -11.62
C VAL A 50 6.64 -5.66 -12.14
N GLN A 51 7.71 -6.47 -12.13
CA GLN A 51 7.67 -7.86 -12.55
C GLN A 51 6.86 -8.72 -11.57
N ALA A 52 7.02 -8.52 -10.26
CA ALA A 52 6.25 -9.24 -9.23
C ALA A 52 4.76 -8.96 -9.35
N LEU A 53 4.37 -7.71 -9.60
CA LEU A 53 2.97 -7.33 -9.83
C LEU A 53 2.41 -7.94 -11.13
N ALA A 54 3.15 -7.87 -12.24
CA ALA A 54 2.72 -8.45 -13.52
C ALA A 54 2.54 -9.98 -13.40
N SER A 55 3.52 -10.66 -12.81
CA SER A 55 3.46 -12.11 -12.57
C SER A 55 2.30 -12.49 -11.64
N ALA A 56 2.05 -11.70 -10.58
CA ALA A 56 0.91 -11.93 -9.71
C ALA A 56 -0.42 -11.70 -10.42
N ALA A 57 -0.51 -10.71 -11.31
CA ALA A 57 -1.71 -10.47 -12.11
C ALA A 57 -2.03 -11.64 -13.04
N ASP A 58 -1.01 -12.17 -13.74
CA ASP A 58 -1.16 -13.36 -14.57
C ASP A 58 -1.60 -14.59 -13.75
N ALA A 59 -0.99 -14.78 -12.58
CA ALA A 59 -1.30 -15.90 -11.70
C ALA A 59 -2.74 -15.85 -11.17
N VAL A 60 -3.21 -14.70 -10.66
CA VAL A 60 -4.60 -14.61 -10.17
C VAL A 60 -5.60 -14.71 -11.33
N HIS A 61 -5.27 -14.17 -12.50
CA HIS A 61 -6.17 -14.29 -13.65
C HIS A 61 -6.32 -15.75 -14.09
N ALA A 62 -5.21 -16.50 -14.16
CA ALA A 62 -5.22 -17.93 -14.49
C ALA A 62 -6.00 -18.77 -13.48
N GLN A 63 -6.08 -18.34 -12.21
CA GLN A 63 -6.88 -19.01 -11.17
C GLN A 63 -8.39 -18.75 -11.30
N GLY A 64 -8.79 -17.70 -12.02
CA GLY A 64 -10.18 -17.33 -12.23
C GLY A 64 -10.66 -16.14 -11.38
N GLU A 65 -11.91 -15.76 -11.60
CA GLU A 65 -12.51 -14.58 -10.95
C GLU A 65 -12.57 -14.73 -9.43
N GLY A 66 -12.25 -13.66 -8.71
CA GLY A 66 -12.22 -13.64 -7.25
C GLY A 66 -10.92 -14.16 -6.63
N ALA A 67 -10.01 -14.74 -7.42
CA ALA A 67 -8.68 -15.08 -6.94
C ALA A 67 -7.92 -13.82 -6.48
N THR A 68 -7.23 -13.94 -5.35
CA THR A 68 -6.47 -12.83 -4.75
C THR A 68 -5.06 -13.26 -4.39
N LYS A 69 -4.11 -12.33 -4.53
CA LYS A 69 -2.72 -12.51 -4.10
C LYS A 69 -2.19 -11.21 -3.53
N ILE A 70 -1.48 -11.30 -2.40
CA ILE A 70 -0.78 -10.16 -1.80
C ILE A 70 0.67 -10.20 -2.27
N VAL A 71 1.17 -9.06 -2.77
CA VAL A 71 2.54 -8.89 -3.25
C VAL A 71 3.18 -7.74 -2.51
N THR A 72 4.41 -7.93 -2.05
CA THR A 72 5.21 -6.83 -1.49
C THR A 72 6.01 -6.18 -2.61
N ILE A 73 5.93 -4.86 -2.72
CA ILE A 73 6.70 -4.06 -3.67
C ILE A 73 7.56 -3.03 -2.94
N LYS A 74 8.58 -2.53 -3.63
CA LYS A 74 9.40 -1.40 -3.19
C LYS A 74 9.35 -0.32 -4.25
N ILE A 75 8.99 0.90 -3.83
CA ILE A 75 9.05 2.09 -4.66
C ILE A 75 10.32 2.85 -4.28
N PRO A 76 11.30 2.96 -5.20
CA PRO A 76 12.56 3.64 -4.91
C PRO A 76 12.37 5.14 -4.61
N PRO A 77 13.30 5.77 -3.88
CA PRO A 77 13.22 7.19 -3.49
C PRO A 77 13.26 8.17 -4.67
N ASN A 78 13.84 7.77 -5.82
CA ASN A 78 13.89 8.57 -7.04
C ASN A 78 12.71 8.30 -7.98
N ALA A 79 11.65 7.65 -7.50
CA ALA A 79 10.42 7.48 -8.25
C ALA A 79 9.73 8.84 -8.47
N VAL A 80 9.31 9.09 -9.71
CA VAL A 80 8.57 10.29 -10.08
C VAL A 80 7.07 9.99 -10.02
N PHE A 81 6.38 10.67 -9.12
CA PHE A 81 4.94 10.48 -8.90
C PHE A 81 4.12 11.47 -9.73
N GLY A 82 3.01 10.96 -10.28
CA GLY A 82 2.12 11.71 -11.16
C GLY A 82 1.38 10.76 -12.09
N SER A 83 0.14 11.11 -12.47
CA SER A 83 -0.79 10.24 -13.20
C SER A 83 -0.35 9.81 -14.60
N SER A 84 0.79 10.30 -15.09
CA SER A 84 1.32 10.03 -16.43
C SER A 84 2.58 9.17 -16.46
N GLN A 85 3.30 9.01 -15.35
CA GLN A 85 4.66 8.49 -15.36
C GLN A 85 4.83 7.20 -14.55
N THR A 86 4.11 7.09 -13.44
CA THR A 86 4.09 5.89 -12.59
C THR A 86 2.64 5.42 -12.47
N TYR A 87 2.31 4.27 -13.06
CA TYR A 87 0.92 3.82 -13.22
C TYR A 87 0.77 2.30 -13.30
N ILE A 88 -0.48 1.85 -13.13
CA ILE A 88 -0.95 0.50 -13.41
C ILE A 88 -2.13 0.62 -14.40
N GLY A 89 -2.00 0.04 -15.58
CA GLY A 89 -3.10 -0.08 -16.54
C GLY A 89 -3.55 1.23 -17.22
N ARG A 90 -2.97 2.38 -16.86
CA ARG A 90 -3.37 3.71 -17.36
C ARG A 90 -2.18 4.61 -17.73
N PRO A 91 -1.67 4.54 -18.98
CA PRO A 91 -0.73 5.53 -19.50
C PRO A 91 -1.39 6.90 -19.66
N SER A 92 -0.59 7.97 -19.67
CA SER A 92 -1.07 9.34 -19.87
C SER A 92 -1.88 9.48 -21.16
N GLY A 93 -3.12 9.99 -21.07
CA GLY A 93 -3.97 10.25 -22.23
C GLY A 93 -4.94 9.12 -22.61
N SER A 94 -4.95 7.98 -21.90
CA SER A 94 -5.98 6.95 -22.10
C SER A 94 -7.31 7.38 -21.46
N PRO A 95 -8.40 7.51 -22.23
CA PRO A 95 -9.73 7.82 -21.70
C PRO A 95 -10.31 6.66 -20.88
N ASP A 96 -9.87 5.43 -21.15
CA ASP A 96 -10.32 4.23 -20.45
C ASP A 96 -9.42 3.89 -19.27
N SER A 97 -10.03 3.62 -18.12
CA SER A 97 -9.39 3.25 -16.85
C SER A 97 -8.80 1.83 -16.84
N VAL A 98 -9.07 1.00 -17.86
CA VAL A 98 -8.76 -0.45 -17.89
C VAL A 98 -8.19 -0.90 -19.25
N SER A 99 -7.49 -0.03 -19.98
CA SER A 99 -7.07 -0.36 -21.36
C SER A 99 -5.69 -1.03 -21.45
N SER A 100 -4.76 -0.73 -20.54
CA SER A 100 -3.38 -1.20 -20.64
C SER A 100 -3.12 -2.47 -19.81
N LYS A 101 -2.17 -3.27 -20.28
CA LYS A 101 -1.62 -4.42 -19.57
C LYS A 101 -0.30 -4.10 -18.87
N GLU A 102 0.10 -2.83 -18.86
CA GLU A 102 1.40 -2.38 -18.41
C GLU A 102 1.37 -1.80 -16.99
N ILE A 103 2.45 -2.04 -16.26
CA ILE A 103 2.78 -1.41 -14.99
C ILE A 103 4.11 -0.68 -15.20
N ALA A 104 4.16 0.60 -14.86
CA ALA A 104 5.34 1.43 -15.04
C ALA A 104 5.68 2.20 -13.76
N ILE A 105 6.97 2.27 -13.44
CA ILE A 105 7.55 3.15 -12.43
C ILE A 105 8.60 4.02 -13.14
N ARG A 106 8.39 5.34 -13.09
CA ARG A 106 9.35 6.32 -13.61
C ARG A 106 10.42 6.59 -12.56
N LEU A 107 11.70 6.41 -12.92
CA LEU A 107 12.86 6.75 -12.10
C LEU A 107 13.66 7.84 -12.82
N ASP A 108 13.64 9.08 -12.31
CA ASP A 108 14.31 10.24 -12.92
C ASP A 108 14.07 10.34 -14.46
N ASN A 109 15.09 9.94 -15.24
CA ASN A 109 15.14 10.02 -16.69
C ASN A 109 14.75 8.73 -17.43
N ASN A 110 14.53 7.62 -16.72
CA ASN A 110 14.16 6.33 -17.31
C ASN A 110 12.87 5.76 -16.71
N SER A 111 12.22 4.87 -17.44
CA SER A 111 11.01 4.18 -16.97
C SER A 111 11.28 2.69 -16.91
N VAL A 112 10.93 2.07 -15.79
CA VAL A 112 10.95 0.62 -15.63
C VAL A 112 9.52 0.13 -15.74
N PHE A 113 9.27 -0.80 -16.65
CA PHE A 113 7.91 -1.28 -16.88
C PHE A 113 7.88 -2.80 -17.08
N SER A 114 6.72 -3.39 -16.84
CA SER A 114 6.42 -4.78 -17.13
C SER A 114 5.01 -4.89 -17.69
N THR A 115 4.79 -5.91 -18.52
CA THR A 115 3.50 -6.15 -19.18
C THR A 115 2.94 -7.49 -18.71
N SER A 116 1.67 -7.49 -18.31
CA SER A 116 0.89 -8.69 -17.99
C SER A 116 0.19 -9.23 -19.23
N SER A 117 -0.23 -10.49 -19.19
CA SER A 117 -1.11 -11.10 -20.20
C SER A 117 -2.54 -10.54 -20.17
N VAL A 118 -2.96 -9.93 -19.07
CA VAL A 118 -4.32 -9.43 -18.81
C VAL A 118 -4.36 -7.91 -18.65
N ARG A 119 -5.54 -7.32 -18.88
CA ARG A 119 -5.79 -5.89 -18.61
C ARG A 119 -5.66 -5.61 -17.13
N LEU A 120 -5.05 -4.47 -16.79
CA LEU A 120 -4.80 -4.07 -15.41
C LEU A 120 -5.59 -2.81 -15.09
N SER A 121 -5.97 -2.67 -13.82
CA SER A 121 -6.53 -1.45 -13.25
C SER A 121 -5.97 -1.29 -11.84
N GLY A 122 -5.46 -0.11 -11.50
CA GLY A 122 -4.91 0.04 -10.17
C GLY A 122 -4.32 1.40 -9.89
N LEU A 123 -3.78 1.52 -8.68
CA LEU A 123 -3.06 2.71 -8.23
C LEU A 123 -1.81 2.27 -7.48
N LEU A 124 -0.67 2.88 -7.81
CA LEU A 124 0.55 2.75 -7.02
C LEU A 124 0.54 3.78 -5.86
N PRO A 125 1.14 3.45 -4.72
CA PRO A 125 1.42 4.41 -3.66
C PRO A 125 2.10 5.68 -4.20
N SER A 126 1.71 6.84 -3.65
CA SER A 126 2.18 8.17 -4.07
C SER A 126 3.49 8.62 -3.39
N ALA A 127 4.15 7.72 -2.68
CA ALA A 127 5.39 7.99 -1.97
C ALA A 127 6.37 6.80 -2.09
N PRO A 128 7.68 7.04 -1.92
CA PRO A 128 8.65 5.96 -1.84
C PRO A 128 8.49 5.12 -0.60
N GLY A 129 8.82 3.83 -0.69
CA GLY A 129 8.76 2.92 0.43
C GLY A 129 8.41 1.50 0.05
N GLN A 130 8.24 0.65 1.06
CA GLN A 130 7.82 -0.73 0.90
C GLN A 130 6.32 -0.86 1.17
N TYR A 131 5.60 -1.46 0.24
CA TYR A 131 4.14 -1.54 0.29
C TYR A 131 3.66 -2.96 0.03
N ARG A 132 2.56 -3.35 0.68
CA ARG A 132 1.81 -4.55 0.33
C ARG A 132 0.71 -4.14 -0.63
N MET A 133 0.59 -4.84 -1.74
CA MET A 133 -0.41 -4.62 -2.78
C MET A 133 -1.29 -5.86 -2.88
N LYS A 134 -2.60 -5.66 -2.94
CA LYS A 134 -3.58 -6.71 -3.17
C LYS A 134 -3.93 -6.74 -4.65
N VAL A 135 -3.63 -7.87 -5.27
CA VAL A 135 -3.90 -8.19 -6.67
C VAL A 135 -5.13 -9.10 -6.70
N THR A 136 -6.21 -8.68 -7.36
CA THR A 136 -7.48 -9.41 -7.38
C THR A 136 -7.97 -9.57 -8.82
N ALA A 137 -8.30 -10.80 -9.22
CA ALA A 137 -8.92 -11.08 -10.50
C ALA A 137 -10.40 -10.66 -10.50
N ARG A 138 -10.80 -9.90 -11.54
CA ARG A 138 -12.17 -9.48 -11.82
C ARG A 138 -12.59 -10.00 -13.20
N ALA A 139 -13.87 -9.91 -13.52
CA ALA A 139 -14.35 -10.20 -14.87
C ALA A 139 -13.63 -9.34 -15.92
N GLY A 140 -12.71 -9.95 -16.67
CA GLY A 140 -12.01 -9.34 -17.81
C GLY A 140 -10.79 -8.47 -17.50
N TYR A 141 -10.41 -8.28 -16.23
CA TYR A 141 -9.22 -7.52 -15.83
C TYR A 141 -8.73 -7.90 -14.42
N VAL A 142 -7.54 -7.42 -14.04
CA VAL A 142 -7.00 -7.56 -12.69
C VAL A 142 -6.90 -6.20 -12.01
N SER A 143 -7.46 -6.10 -10.81
CA SER A 143 -7.36 -4.92 -9.96
C SER A 143 -6.17 -5.01 -9.01
N ILE A 144 -5.34 -3.96 -8.94
CA ILE A 144 -4.16 -3.86 -8.07
C ILE A 144 -4.26 -2.59 -7.22
N TYR A 145 -4.37 -2.75 -5.91
CA TYR A 145 -4.47 -1.62 -4.98
C TYR A 145 -3.61 -1.84 -3.74
N PRO A 146 -3.25 -0.76 -3.01
CA PRO A 146 -2.61 -0.88 -1.71
C PRO A 146 -3.42 -1.76 -0.76
N HIS A 147 -2.72 -2.53 0.06
CA HIS A 147 -3.28 -3.42 1.09
C HIS A 147 -2.72 -2.99 2.43
N LEU A 148 -3.50 -2.20 3.16
CA LEU A 148 -3.13 -1.53 4.40
C LEU A 148 -3.76 -2.21 5.62
N ILE A 149 -4.97 -2.74 5.49
CA ILE A 149 -5.70 -3.37 6.59
C ILE A 149 -6.30 -4.73 6.23
N GLU A 150 -6.49 -5.55 7.26
CA GLU A 150 -7.19 -6.83 7.19
C GLU A 150 -8.30 -6.88 8.25
N LEU A 151 -9.40 -7.57 7.96
CA LEU A 151 -10.49 -7.79 8.90
C LEU A 151 -10.46 -9.26 9.35
N ASP A 152 -10.81 -9.54 10.61
CA ASP A 152 -11.04 -10.93 11.05
C ASP A 152 -12.24 -11.58 10.33
N ARG A 153 -13.13 -10.76 9.77
CA ARG A 153 -14.33 -11.19 9.06
C ARG A 153 -14.56 -10.35 7.82
N ASN A 154 -14.90 -11.02 6.72
CA ASN A 154 -15.21 -10.37 5.43
C ASN A 154 -16.69 -10.03 5.26
N SER A 155 -17.55 -10.50 6.17
CA SER A 155 -18.97 -10.19 6.20
C SER A 155 -19.50 -10.40 7.62
N LEU A 156 -20.59 -9.71 7.96
CA LEU A 156 -21.27 -9.89 9.25
C LEU A 156 -22.76 -10.19 9.01
N SER A 157 -23.30 -11.18 9.71
CA SER A 157 -24.74 -11.49 9.70
C SER A 157 -25.26 -11.48 11.13
N ILE A 158 -26.32 -10.72 11.38
CA ILE A 158 -26.96 -10.56 12.68
C ILE A 158 -28.42 -10.99 12.55
N ILE A 159 -28.88 -11.78 13.51
CA ILE A 159 -30.30 -12.13 13.66
C ILE A 159 -30.73 -11.58 15.02
N MET A 160 -31.82 -10.82 15.04
CA MET A 160 -32.35 -10.22 16.26
C MET A 160 -33.87 -10.16 16.25
N ALA A 161 -34.49 -10.11 17.43
CA ALA A 161 -35.93 -9.90 17.57
C ALA A 161 -36.29 -8.42 17.50
N GLN A 162 -37.58 -8.14 17.30
CA GLN A 162 -38.14 -6.79 17.45
C GLN A 162 -37.80 -6.18 18.82
N GLY A 163 -37.41 -4.90 18.82
CA GLY A 163 -36.98 -4.20 20.04
C GLY A 163 -35.65 -4.66 20.64
N GLU A 164 -34.95 -5.63 20.04
CA GLU A 164 -33.70 -6.16 20.58
C GLU A 164 -32.49 -5.28 20.21
N SER A 165 -31.49 -5.28 21.11
CA SER A 165 -30.15 -4.74 20.84
C SER A 165 -29.13 -5.86 20.77
N ARG A 166 -28.25 -5.82 19.76
CA ARG A 166 -27.16 -6.78 19.56
C ARG A 166 -25.84 -6.05 19.36
N THR A 167 -24.76 -6.65 19.86
CA THR A 167 -23.42 -6.12 19.68
C THR A 167 -22.56 -7.13 18.93
N ALA A 168 -21.79 -6.65 17.96
CA ALA A 168 -20.74 -7.41 17.30
C ALA A 168 -19.41 -6.69 17.43
N ILE A 169 -18.33 -7.45 17.55
CA ILE A 169 -16.98 -6.93 17.57
C ILE A 169 -16.23 -7.52 16.39
N ILE A 170 -15.64 -6.64 15.59
CA ILE A 170 -14.75 -6.97 14.47
C ILE A 170 -13.35 -6.52 14.86
N LYS A 171 -12.33 -7.27 14.46
CA LYS A 171 -10.95 -6.85 14.64
C LYS A 171 -10.39 -6.35 13.32
N VAL A 172 -9.86 -5.13 13.36
CA VAL A 172 -9.16 -4.51 12.23
C VAL A 172 -7.66 -4.60 12.49
N TYR A 173 -6.96 -5.30 11.61
CA TYR A 173 -5.52 -5.51 11.67
C TYR A 173 -4.82 -4.57 10.69
N SER A 174 -3.65 -4.06 11.07
CA SER A 174 -2.72 -3.51 10.08
C SER A 174 -2.11 -4.68 9.29
N ALA A 175 -2.12 -4.57 7.97
CA ALA A 175 -1.40 -5.50 7.10
C ALA A 175 0.12 -5.25 7.15
N GLY A 176 0.57 -4.08 7.63
CA GLY A 176 1.97 -3.74 7.80
C GLY A 176 2.50 -4.04 9.20
N SER A 177 3.73 -3.59 9.48
CA SER A 177 4.31 -3.61 10.84
C SER A 177 3.97 -2.37 11.67
N SER A 178 3.50 -1.31 11.02
CA SER A 178 3.13 -0.04 11.65
C SER A 178 1.61 0.10 11.78
N PRO A 179 1.11 0.77 12.84
CA PRO A 179 -0.31 1.07 12.95
C PRO A 179 -0.80 1.96 11.79
N VAL A 180 -2.03 1.72 11.34
CA VAL A 180 -2.66 2.49 10.24
C VAL A 180 -3.93 3.17 10.77
N PRO A 181 -4.08 4.50 10.63
CA PRO A 181 -5.33 5.17 10.96
C PRO A 181 -6.43 4.73 9.99
N VAL A 182 -7.58 4.39 10.55
CA VAL A 182 -8.78 3.93 9.83
C VAL A 182 -9.96 4.77 10.29
N ASN A 183 -10.60 5.42 9.31
CA ASN A 183 -11.85 6.11 9.51
C ASN A 183 -13.01 5.24 9.04
N THR A 184 -13.99 5.02 9.90
CA THR A 184 -15.19 4.27 9.54
C THR A 184 -16.27 5.22 9.06
N ASN A 185 -16.72 5.04 7.82
CA ASN A 185 -17.88 5.72 7.29
C ASN A 185 -19.03 4.72 7.10
N SER A 186 -20.21 5.20 7.43
CA SER A 186 -21.39 4.42 7.61
C SER A 186 -22.52 5.19 6.90
N SER A 187 -23.06 4.63 5.80
CA SER A 187 -24.29 5.12 5.16
C SER A 187 -25.45 4.14 5.38
N TRP A 188 -26.30 4.44 6.37
CA TRP A 188 -27.35 3.54 6.86
C TRP A 188 -28.55 4.41 7.14
N SER A 189 -29.68 4.13 6.48
CA SER A 189 -30.95 4.74 6.82
C SER A 189 -32.07 3.76 6.51
N PHE A 190 -32.36 2.88 7.46
CA PHE A 190 -33.55 2.04 7.41
C PHE A 190 -34.49 2.46 8.56
N PRO A 191 -35.78 2.71 8.28
CA PRO A 191 -36.76 2.91 9.34
C PRO A 191 -36.74 1.72 10.31
N GLY A 192 -36.58 2.01 11.60
CA GLY A 192 -36.64 0.99 12.65
C GLY A 192 -35.36 0.21 12.94
N ILE A 193 -34.25 0.42 12.20
CA ILE A 193 -32.95 -0.14 12.58
C ILE A 193 -31.93 0.97 12.68
N ASN A 194 -31.33 1.11 13.86
CA ASN A 194 -30.21 2.01 14.09
C ASN A 194 -28.96 1.19 14.37
N VAL A 195 -27.85 1.58 13.74
CA VAL A 195 -26.57 0.97 14.02
C VAL A 195 -25.54 2.04 14.30
N SER A 196 -24.86 1.88 15.43
CA SER A 196 -23.73 2.72 15.80
C SER A 196 -22.43 1.93 15.68
N VAL A 197 -21.38 2.66 15.32
CA VAL A 197 -20.01 2.15 15.18
C VAL A 197 -19.14 2.87 16.18
N SER A 198 -18.33 2.15 16.94
CA SER A 198 -17.40 2.74 17.89
C SER A 198 -16.09 1.95 18.00
N PRO A 199 -14.93 2.60 17.93
CA PRO A 199 -14.74 4.03 17.65
C PRO A 199 -14.92 4.36 16.15
N PHE A 200 -15.21 5.62 15.83
CA PHE A 200 -15.29 6.10 14.43
C PHE A 200 -13.91 6.25 13.77
N LEU A 201 -12.89 6.54 14.59
CA LEU A 201 -11.50 6.61 14.18
C LEU A 201 -10.71 5.65 15.07
N LEU A 202 -10.00 4.71 14.45
CA LEU A 202 -9.12 3.77 15.15
C LEU A 202 -7.75 3.70 14.48
N ASN A 203 -6.74 3.34 15.25
CA ASN A 203 -5.44 2.96 14.71
C ASN A 203 -5.37 1.43 14.65
N ALA A 204 -5.49 0.86 13.46
CA ALA A 204 -5.40 -0.58 13.24
C ALA A 204 -3.99 -1.03 13.58
N SER A 205 -3.85 -1.98 14.51
CA SER A 205 -2.55 -2.49 14.96
C SER A 205 -2.31 -3.90 14.41
N VAL A 206 -1.07 -4.39 14.52
CA VAL A 206 -0.74 -5.77 14.14
C VAL A 206 -1.45 -6.79 15.05
N SER A 207 -1.74 -6.44 16.30
CA SER A 207 -2.47 -7.31 17.24
C SER A 207 -3.99 -7.28 17.05
N GLY A 208 -4.49 -6.39 16.18
CA GLY A 208 -5.91 -6.17 15.94
C GLY A 208 -6.48 -5.12 16.88
N SER A 209 -7.16 -4.15 16.30
CA SER A 209 -7.89 -3.10 17.01
C SER A 209 -9.39 -3.39 16.96
N PRO A 210 -10.10 -3.41 18.10
CA PRO A 210 -11.51 -3.76 18.13
C PRO A 210 -12.36 -2.62 17.56
N LEU A 211 -13.32 -2.99 16.71
CA LEU A 211 -14.37 -2.15 16.18
C LEU A 211 -15.72 -2.72 16.63
N THR A 212 -16.42 -1.98 17.46
CA THR A 212 -17.71 -2.39 18.04
C THR A 212 -18.86 -1.85 17.20
N LEU A 213 -19.77 -2.73 16.81
CA LEU A 213 -21.02 -2.43 16.13
C LEU A 213 -22.18 -2.73 17.05
N VAL A 214 -23.07 -1.77 17.27
CA VAL A 214 -24.27 -1.95 18.10
C VAL A 214 -25.51 -1.75 17.24
N PHE A 215 -26.27 -2.83 17.05
CA PHE A 215 -27.50 -2.88 16.29
C PHE A 215 -28.69 -2.73 17.25
N ASN A 216 -29.60 -1.83 16.94
CA ASN A 216 -30.82 -1.61 17.72
C ASN A 216 -32.03 -1.71 16.80
N SER A 217 -32.96 -2.61 17.13
CA SER A 217 -34.25 -2.75 16.44
C SER A 217 -35.29 -1.89 17.15
N SER A 218 -36.16 -1.22 16.40
CA SER A 218 -37.43 -0.75 16.94
C SER A 218 -38.39 -1.94 17.16
N PRO A 219 -39.44 -1.76 17.97
CA PRO A 219 -40.49 -2.76 18.14
C PRO A 219 -41.24 -3.10 16.85
N ASP A 220 -41.34 -2.15 15.91
CA ASP A 220 -42.09 -2.33 14.65
C ASP A 220 -41.21 -2.80 13.47
N ALA A 221 -39.90 -2.91 13.65
CA ALA A 221 -39.00 -3.33 12.57
C ALA A 221 -39.17 -4.82 12.26
N SER A 222 -39.08 -5.21 10.99
CA SER A 222 -39.10 -6.61 10.60
C SER A 222 -38.45 -6.80 9.23
N GLY A 223 -37.95 -8.02 8.99
CA GLY A 223 -37.44 -8.41 7.69
C GLY A 223 -35.91 -8.30 7.57
N PHE A 224 -35.45 -8.28 6.33
CA PHE A 224 -34.03 -8.40 5.98
C PHE A 224 -33.46 -7.07 5.50
N HIS A 225 -32.37 -6.63 6.12
CA HIS A 225 -31.72 -5.36 5.87
C HIS A 225 -30.25 -5.59 5.56
N ASN A 226 -29.77 -5.02 4.45
CA ASN A 226 -28.36 -5.08 4.06
C ASN A 226 -27.77 -3.69 4.04
N PHE A 227 -26.54 -3.57 4.53
CA PHE A 227 -25.78 -2.34 4.51
C PHE A 227 -24.30 -2.66 4.42
N GLN A 228 -23.51 -1.61 4.28
CA GLN A 228 -22.08 -1.70 4.06
C GLN A 228 -21.38 -0.72 4.98
N LEU A 229 -20.43 -1.23 5.74
CA LEU A 229 -19.48 -0.41 6.48
C LEU A 229 -18.26 -0.17 5.60
N LEU A 230 -17.91 1.10 5.40
CA LEU A 230 -16.70 1.50 4.68
C LEU A 230 -15.61 1.83 5.70
N LEU A 231 -14.46 1.15 5.57
CA LEU A 231 -13.26 1.43 6.34
C LEU A 231 -12.25 2.08 5.41
N ASN A 232 -11.97 3.36 5.64
CA ASN A 232 -10.99 4.13 4.89
C ASN A 232 -9.69 4.16 5.68
N ALA A 233 -8.70 3.39 5.25
CA ALA A 233 -7.37 3.33 5.84
C ALA A 233 -6.43 4.28 5.09
N THR A 234 -5.63 5.05 5.82
CA THR A 234 -4.66 6.00 5.24
C THR A 234 -3.28 5.76 5.82
N ALA A 235 -2.32 5.35 5.01
CA ALA A 235 -0.93 5.19 5.44
C ALA A 235 -0.15 6.52 5.35
N SER A 236 1.06 6.54 5.92
CA SER A 236 2.00 7.63 5.68
C SER A 236 2.29 7.80 4.19
N GLY A 237 2.38 9.05 3.72
CA GLY A 237 2.55 9.36 2.29
C GLY A 237 1.25 9.42 1.48
N GLY A 238 0.08 9.41 2.14
CA GLY A 238 -1.23 9.64 1.49
C GLY A 238 -1.77 8.45 0.71
N THR A 239 -1.20 7.26 0.91
CA THR A 239 -1.73 6.04 0.31
C THR A 239 -3.01 5.62 1.03
N GLU A 240 -4.08 5.41 0.29
CA GLU A 240 -5.39 5.08 0.84
C GLU A 240 -5.86 3.69 0.39
N GLU A 241 -6.57 3.00 1.28
CA GLU A 241 -7.32 1.79 0.99
C GLU A 241 -8.75 1.94 1.51
N VAL A 242 -9.73 1.57 0.69
CA VAL A 242 -11.14 1.51 1.10
C VAL A 242 -11.56 0.05 1.17
N VAL A 243 -11.83 -0.44 2.37
CA VAL A 243 -12.35 -1.79 2.60
C VAL A 243 -13.85 -1.71 2.85
N SER A 244 -14.59 -2.54 2.14
CA SER A 244 -16.02 -2.72 2.30
C SER A 244 -16.29 -3.95 3.16
N LEU A 245 -17.06 -3.78 4.22
CA LEU A 245 -17.63 -4.88 5.00
C LEU A 245 -19.15 -4.93 4.78
N PRO A 246 -19.64 -5.91 4.02
CA PRO A 246 -21.07 -6.20 3.91
C PRO A 246 -21.62 -6.71 5.23
N ILE A 247 -22.78 -6.19 5.61
CA ILE A 247 -23.46 -6.59 6.83
C ILE A 247 -24.94 -6.81 6.53
N SER A 248 -25.47 -7.93 7.01
CA SER A 248 -26.87 -8.32 6.90
C SER A 248 -27.50 -8.42 8.28
N VAL A 249 -28.68 -7.84 8.45
CA VAL A 249 -29.49 -7.91 9.68
C VAL A 249 -30.85 -8.49 9.33
N ASN A 250 -31.22 -9.58 10.01
CA ASN A 250 -32.56 -10.17 9.92
C ASN A 250 -33.31 -9.92 11.23
N VAL A 251 -34.39 -9.16 11.17
CA VAL A 251 -35.27 -8.88 12.30
C VAL A 251 -36.48 -9.81 12.24
N LEU A 252 -36.56 -10.71 13.23
CA LEU A 252 -37.65 -11.66 13.35
C LEU A 252 -38.90 -10.97 13.90
N SER A 253 -40.03 -11.13 13.21
CA SER A 253 -41.34 -10.72 13.71
C SER A 253 -41.77 -11.65 14.84
N GLY A 254 -42.12 -11.08 16.00
CA GLY A 254 -42.71 -11.78 17.14
C GLY A 254 -44.24 -11.83 17.06
#